data_AF-A0A1V0GB26-F1
#
_entry.id   AF-A0A1V0GB26-F1
#
_cell.length_a   1.000
_cell.length_b   1.000
_cell.length_c   1.000
_cell.angle_alpha   90.00
_cell.angle_beta   90.00
_cell.angle_gamma   90.00
#
_symmetry.space_group_name_H-M   'P 1'
#
loop_
_entity.id
_entity.type
_entity.pdbx_description
1 polymer ?
#
loop_
_entity_poly.entity_id
_entity_poly.type
_entity_poly.pdbx_seq_one_letter_code
_entity_poly.pdbx_strand_id
1 'polypeptide(L)'
;MYSPDRAKQIKFTKEKLKNDGIIGFIEKFSNKDITEFLKREHIKDSLFKNRFFSQKAIRLKKENVLTDMNNCLVTIDTFKNILANFFKYAVINWNSGNFYTVYASNSKNNLLSFLSNMTPALTPSQFVHTKLPVPLLNLNEDDIKYRVVKEK
;
A
#
# COMPACT_ATOMS: atom_id res chain seq x y z
N MET A 1 -8.63 -0.47 -19.15
CA MET A 1 -7.25 -0.55 -18.63
C MET A 1 -7.18 -0.29 -17.13
N TYR A 2 -8.06 0.55 -16.57
CA TYR A 2 -8.23 0.71 -15.13
C TYR A 2 -9.55 0.08 -14.69
N SER A 3 -9.50 -0.81 -13.71
CA SER A 3 -10.68 -1.41 -13.10
C SER A 3 -10.37 -1.79 -11.65
N PRO A 4 -11.40 -1.97 -10.80
CA PRO A 4 -11.23 -2.51 -9.46
C PRO A 4 -11.01 -4.03 -9.45
N ASP A 5 -10.94 -4.69 -10.61
CA ASP A 5 -10.76 -6.15 -10.72
C ASP A 5 -9.32 -6.58 -10.42
N ARG A 6 -9.00 -6.60 -9.12
CA ARG A 6 -7.69 -7.02 -8.62
C ARG A 6 -7.41 -8.49 -8.89
N ALA A 7 -8.43 -9.35 -8.95
CA ALA A 7 -8.22 -10.78 -9.18
C ALA A 7 -7.60 -11.02 -10.56
N LYS A 8 -8.15 -10.40 -11.61
CA LYS A 8 -7.60 -10.52 -12.98
C LYS A 8 -6.20 -9.90 -13.10
N GLN A 9 -5.98 -8.75 -12.46
CA GLN A 9 -4.69 -8.05 -12.47
C GLN A 9 -3.58 -8.85 -11.76
N ILE A 10 -3.89 -9.40 -10.58
CA ILE A 10 -2.97 -10.24 -9.81
C ILE A 10 -2.70 -11.56 -10.54
N LYS A 11 -3.73 -12.20 -11.11
CA LYS A 11 -3.56 -13.43 -11.89
C LYS A 11 -2.55 -13.25 -13.02
N PHE A 12 -2.71 -12.20 -13.82
CA PHE A 12 -1.83 -11.91 -14.95
C PHE A 12 -0.36 -11.75 -14.53
N THR A 13 -0.10 -11.04 -13.44
CA THR A 13 1.27 -10.86 -12.94
C THR A 13 1.84 -12.11 -12.28
N LYS A 14 1.01 -12.88 -11.57
CA LYS A 14 1.41 -14.12 -10.89
C LYS A 14 1.88 -15.20 -11.86
N GLU A 15 1.32 -15.25 -13.07
CA GLU A 15 1.72 -16.17 -14.14
C GLU A 15 3.17 -15.94 -14.62
N LYS A 16 3.73 -14.75 -14.41
CA LYS A 16 5.11 -14.40 -14.76
C LYS A 16 6.07 -14.45 -13.58
N LEU A 17 5.53 -14.55 -12.35
CA LEU A 17 6.30 -14.59 -11.12
C LEU A 17 6.70 -16.03 -10.77
N LYS A 18 7.98 -16.25 -10.47
CA LYS A 18 8.48 -17.52 -9.89
C LYS A 18 7.64 -17.92 -8.68
N ASN A 19 7.58 -19.23 -8.38
CA ASN A 19 6.78 -19.72 -7.26
C ASN A 19 7.20 -19.13 -5.92
N ASP A 20 8.50 -18.92 -5.70
CA ASP A 20 9.10 -18.33 -4.50
C ASP A 20 9.40 -16.83 -4.65
N GLY A 21 8.94 -16.22 -5.75
CA GLY A 21 9.13 -14.81 -6.03
C GLY A 21 8.35 -13.90 -5.08
N ILE A 22 8.74 -12.64 -5.03
CA ILE A 22 8.08 -11.59 -4.25
C ILE A 22 7.50 -10.58 -5.23
N ILE A 23 6.27 -10.16 -4.98
CA ILE A 23 5.64 -9.05 -5.69
C ILE A 23 5.38 -7.91 -4.72
N GLY A 24 5.58 -6.68 -5.18
CA GLY A 24 5.23 -5.46 -4.46
C GLY A 24 4.08 -4.73 -5.15
N PHE A 25 3.04 -4.43 -4.37
CA PHE A 25 1.90 -3.62 -4.80
C PHE A 25 2.00 -2.25 -4.14
N ILE A 26 2.06 -1.19 -4.93
CA ILE A 26 2.05 0.19 -4.44
C ILE A 26 0.72 0.79 -4.86
N GLU A 27 -0.22 0.82 -3.94
CA GLU A 27 -1.64 1.04 -4.25
C GLU A 27 -2.21 2.17 -3.39
N LYS A 28 -3.13 2.92 -3.98
CA LYS A 28 -4.07 3.75 -3.21
C LYS A 28 -5.26 2.87 -2.87
N PHE A 29 -5.58 2.74 -1.59
CA PHE A 29 -6.76 1.99 -1.15
C PHE A 29 -7.91 2.94 -0.85
N SER A 30 -9.14 2.49 -1.06
CA SER A 30 -10.32 3.12 -0.49
C SER A 30 -10.43 2.77 1.00
N ASN A 31 -11.34 3.44 1.68
CA ASN A 31 -11.65 3.16 3.07
C ASN A 31 -13.15 2.83 3.19
N LYS A 32 -13.51 1.93 4.11
CA LYS A 32 -14.91 1.66 4.44
C LYS A 32 -15.59 2.92 4.97
N ASP A 33 -14.85 3.72 5.74
CA ASP A 33 -15.29 5.05 6.15
C ASP A 33 -14.76 6.11 5.18
N ILE A 34 -15.69 6.67 4.39
CA ILE A 34 -15.40 7.74 3.44
C ILE A 34 -14.85 8.99 4.14
N THR A 35 -15.25 9.25 5.39
CA THR A 35 -14.80 10.41 6.15
C THR A 35 -13.32 10.32 6.43
N GLU A 36 -12.83 9.16 6.86
CA GLU A 36 -11.41 8.90 7.07
C GLU A 36 -10.61 8.94 5.75
N PHE A 37 -11.17 8.44 4.65
CA PHE A 37 -10.54 8.60 3.33
C PHE A 37 -10.35 10.07 2.96
N LEU A 38 -11.40 10.89 3.10
CA LEU A 38 -11.39 12.31 2.75
C LEU A 38 -10.50 13.13 3.69
N LYS A 39 -10.49 12.82 4.99
CA LYS A 39 -9.59 13.44 5.98
C LYS A 39 -8.13 13.27 5.58
N ARG A 40 -7.74 12.06 5.17
CA ARG A 40 -6.36 11.78 4.70
C ARG A 40 -6.03 12.50 3.39
N GLU A 41 -7.00 12.63 2.47
CA GLU A 41 -6.82 13.46 1.28
C GLU A 41 -6.60 14.93 1.66
N HIS A 42 -7.37 15.45 2.62
CA HIS A 42 -7.26 16.84 3.08
C HIS A 42 -5.92 17.13 3.77
N ILE A 43 -5.43 16.24 4.63
CA ILE A 43 -4.11 16.34 5.26
C ILE A 43 -3.01 16.43 4.20
N LYS A 44 -3.04 15.54 3.20
CA LYS A 44 -2.10 15.54 2.08
C LYS A 44 -2.16 16.82 1.27
N ASP A 45 -3.36 17.29 0.93
CA ASP A 45 -3.54 18.50 0.12
C ASP A 45 -3.03 19.74 0.88
N SER A 46 -3.35 19.82 2.18
CA SER A 46 -3.00 20.96 3.03
C SER A 46 -1.52 21.03 3.40
N LEU A 47 -0.93 19.90 3.82
CA LEU A 47 0.42 19.87 4.40
C LEU A 47 1.53 19.56 3.39
N PHE A 48 1.20 18.88 2.28
CA PHE A 48 2.18 18.49 1.28
C PHE A 48 1.98 19.20 -0.05
N LYS A 49 0.80 19.07 -0.69
CA LYS A 49 0.61 19.60 -2.05
C LYS A 49 0.68 21.12 -2.12
N ASN A 50 0.15 21.84 -1.14
CA ASN A 50 0.20 23.30 -1.11
C ASN A 50 1.61 23.89 -1.11
N ARG A 51 2.64 23.09 -0.79
CA ARG A 51 4.04 23.50 -0.89
C ARG A 51 4.54 23.60 -2.34
N PHE A 52 3.86 22.94 -3.26
CA PHE A 52 4.31 22.74 -4.65
C PHE A 52 3.25 23.14 -5.69
N PHE A 53 1.98 23.16 -5.32
CA PHE A 53 0.86 23.42 -6.21
C PHE A 53 -0.06 24.50 -5.64
N SER A 54 -0.59 25.35 -6.51
CA SER A 54 -1.64 26.29 -6.14
C SER A 54 -2.95 25.57 -5.83
N GLN A 55 -3.79 26.16 -4.99
CA GLN A 55 -5.13 25.64 -4.68
C GLN A 55 -5.98 25.42 -5.93
N LYS A 56 -5.86 26.32 -6.92
CA LYS A 56 -6.51 26.16 -8.23
C LYS A 56 -6.05 24.89 -8.95
N ALA A 57 -4.74 24.63 -9.00
CA ALA A 57 -4.20 23.43 -9.63
C ALA A 57 -4.63 22.14 -8.91
N ILE A 58 -4.68 22.16 -7.57
CA ILE A 58 -5.15 21.02 -6.77
C ILE A 58 -6.63 20.72 -7.07
N ARG A 59 -7.48 21.76 -7.12
CA ARG A 59 -8.91 21.64 -7.43
C ARG A 59 -9.16 21.10 -8.83
N LEU A 60 -8.51 21.67 -9.85
CA LEU A 60 -8.65 21.23 -11.24
C LEU A 60 -8.27 19.75 -11.41
N LYS A 61 -7.20 19.29 -10.74
CA LYS A 61 -6.81 17.88 -10.75
C LYS A 61 -7.91 16.98 -10.14
N LYS A 62 -8.57 17.45 -9.08
CA LYS A 62 -9.63 16.70 -8.42
C LYS A 62 -10.85 16.53 -9.31
N GLU A 63 -11.26 17.58 -10.01
CA GLU A 63 -12.43 17.59 -10.89
C GLU A 63 -12.19 16.73 -12.15
N ASN A 64 -10.99 16.77 -12.74
CA ASN A 64 -10.75 16.18 -14.07
C ASN A 64 -10.27 14.72 -14.06
N VAL A 65 -9.65 14.24 -12.96
CA VAL A 65 -8.95 12.93 -12.96
C VAL A 65 -9.32 12.04 -11.78
N LEU A 66 -9.60 12.63 -10.61
CA LEU A 66 -9.72 11.83 -9.37
C LEU A 66 -11.06 11.08 -9.26
N THR A 67 -12.11 11.53 -9.95
CA THR A 67 -13.42 10.88 -9.93
C THR A 67 -13.36 9.46 -10.49
N ASP A 68 -12.81 9.28 -11.68
CA ASP A 68 -12.68 7.95 -12.32
C ASP A 68 -11.68 7.06 -11.58
N MET A 69 -10.61 7.66 -11.05
CA MET A 69 -9.60 6.94 -10.27
C MET A 69 -10.19 6.39 -8.96
N ASN A 70 -11.06 7.14 -8.29
CA ASN A 70 -11.71 6.69 -7.05
C ASN A 70 -12.62 5.48 -7.28
N ASN A 71 -13.24 5.37 -8.45
CA ASN A 71 -14.07 4.22 -8.82
C ASN A 71 -13.26 2.93 -9.05
N CYS A 72 -11.93 3.02 -9.18
CA CYS A 72 -11.05 1.88 -9.39
C CYS A 72 -10.32 1.42 -8.11
N LEU A 73 -10.60 2.06 -6.97
CA LEU A 73 -9.99 1.72 -5.68
C LEU A 73 -10.76 0.59 -5.01
N VAL A 74 -10.03 -0.26 -4.29
CA VAL A 74 -10.60 -1.29 -3.41
C VAL A 74 -10.18 -1.03 -1.98
N THR A 75 -10.89 -1.62 -1.02
CA THR A 75 -10.47 -1.57 0.40
C THR A 75 -9.33 -2.54 0.66
N ILE A 76 -8.57 -2.32 1.74
CA ILE A 76 -7.52 -3.26 2.17
C ILE A 76 -8.10 -4.66 2.45
N ASP A 77 -9.30 -4.75 3.04
CA ASP A 77 -9.95 -6.03 3.33
C ASP A 77 -10.32 -6.78 2.03
N THR A 78 -10.90 -6.08 1.07
CA THR A 78 -11.20 -6.64 -0.25
C THR A 78 -9.91 -7.13 -0.92
N PHE A 79 -8.86 -6.32 -0.90
CA PHE A 79 -7.58 -6.67 -1.48
C PHE A 79 -6.94 -7.88 -0.79
N LYS A 80 -6.94 -7.93 0.55
CA LYS A 80 -6.45 -9.06 1.35
C LYS A 80 -7.16 -10.36 0.96
N ASN A 81 -8.49 -10.34 0.87
CA ASN A 81 -9.28 -11.53 0.53
C ASN A 81 -8.96 -12.03 -0.88
N ILE A 82 -8.80 -11.13 -1.84
CA ILE A 82 -8.40 -11.49 -3.20
C ILE A 82 -6.96 -12.04 -3.20
N LEU A 83 -6.05 -11.37 -2.49
CA LEU A 83 -4.63 -11.74 -2.43
C LEU A 83 -4.41 -13.13 -1.83
N ALA A 84 -5.24 -13.53 -0.85
CA ALA A 84 -5.21 -14.86 -0.24
C ALA A 84 -5.44 -16.01 -1.23
N ASN A 85 -6.10 -15.75 -2.36
CA ASN A 85 -6.30 -16.75 -3.42
C ASN A 85 -5.03 -17.00 -4.26
N PHE A 86 -4.02 -16.13 -4.17
CA PHE A 86 -2.82 -16.17 -5.02
C PHE A 86 -1.51 -16.33 -4.23
N PHE A 87 -1.48 -15.85 -2.98
CA PHE A 87 -0.28 -15.81 -2.15
C PHE A 87 -0.54 -16.33 -0.74
N LYS A 88 0.44 -17.05 -0.19
CA LYS A 88 0.40 -17.57 1.19
C LYS A 88 0.77 -16.52 2.23
N TYR A 89 1.69 -15.61 1.92
CA TYR A 89 2.23 -14.65 2.88
C TYR A 89 2.14 -13.23 2.32
N ALA A 90 1.76 -12.27 3.16
CA ALA A 90 1.73 -10.87 2.78
C ALA A 90 1.85 -9.92 3.97
N VAL A 91 2.43 -8.74 3.72
CA VAL A 91 2.66 -7.70 4.72
C VAL A 91 2.50 -6.31 4.11
N ILE A 92 1.95 -5.38 4.88
CA ILE A 92 2.07 -3.94 4.61
C ILE A 92 3.32 -3.44 5.34
N ASN A 93 4.31 -2.95 4.60
CA ASN A 93 5.53 -2.39 5.20
C ASN A 93 5.57 -0.86 5.16
N TRP A 94 4.67 -0.21 4.43
CA TRP A 94 4.65 1.25 4.26
C TRP A 94 3.23 1.80 4.11
N ASN A 95 3.01 2.99 4.68
CA ASN A 95 1.79 3.77 4.54
C ASN A 95 2.11 5.27 4.48
N SER A 96 1.40 6.01 3.62
CA SER A 96 1.33 7.46 3.63
C SER A 96 -0.04 7.93 3.11
N GLY A 97 -0.89 8.47 3.98
CA GLY A 97 -2.26 8.84 3.63
C GLY A 97 -3.09 7.61 3.24
N ASN A 98 -3.66 7.66 2.03
CA ASN A 98 -4.41 6.56 1.43
C ASN A 98 -3.54 5.59 0.61
N PHE A 99 -2.22 5.79 0.57
CA PHE A 99 -1.29 4.94 -0.17
C PHE A 99 -0.59 3.96 0.75
N TYR A 100 -0.36 2.76 0.22
CA TYR A 100 0.24 1.66 0.94
C TYR A 100 1.15 0.86 0.02
N THR A 101 2.16 0.22 0.61
CA THR A 101 2.95 -0.81 -0.06
C THR A 101 2.66 -2.16 0.58
N VAL A 102 2.25 -3.12 -0.23
CA VAL A 102 2.02 -4.51 0.16
C VAL A 102 3.01 -5.40 -0.54
N TYR A 103 3.74 -6.22 0.21
CA TYR A 103 4.55 -7.29 -0.36
C TYR A 103 3.88 -8.64 -0.14
N ALA A 104 3.89 -9.49 -1.17
CA ALA A 104 3.30 -10.83 -1.12
C ALA A 104 4.23 -11.88 -1.75
N SER A 105 4.21 -13.10 -1.21
CA SER A 105 4.98 -14.24 -1.70
C SER A 105 4.35 -15.57 -1.26
N ASN A 106 4.71 -16.67 -1.94
CA ASN A 106 4.46 -18.02 -1.44
C ASN A 106 5.63 -18.60 -0.63
N SER A 107 6.76 -17.88 -0.52
CA SER A 107 7.91 -18.25 0.31
C SER A 107 8.03 -17.28 1.50
N LYS A 108 7.73 -17.79 2.71
CA LYS A 108 7.89 -17.01 3.96
C LYS A 108 9.33 -16.54 4.12
N ASN A 109 10.29 -17.44 3.90
CA ASN A 109 11.72 -17.17 4.11
C ASN A 109 12.23 -16.10 3.16
N ASN A 110 11.86 -16.16 1.86
CA ASN A 110 12.28 -15.13 0.90
C ASN A 110 11.68 -13.78 1.27
N LEU A 111 10.39 -13.74 1.62
CA LEU A 111 9.73 -12.50 2.01
C LEU A 111 10.36 -11.87 3.26
N LEU A 112 10.61 -12.64 4.31
CA LEU A 112 11.26 -12.13 5.53
C LEU A 112 12.70 -11.70 5.29
N SER A 113 13.47 -12.46 4.51
CA SER A 113 14.84 -12.09 4.11
C SER A 113 14.87 -10.80 3.28
N PHE A 114 13.90 -10.60 2.40
CA PHE A 114 13.76 -9.35 1.66
C PHE A 114 13.46 -8.16 2.58
N LEU A 115 12.53 -8.31 3.52
CA LEU A 115 12.19 -7.26 4.48
C LEU A 115 13.34 -6.93 5.43
N SER A 116 14.16 -7.91 5.82
CA SER A 116 15.32 -7.70 6.70
C SER A 116 16.43 -6.87 6.06
N ASN A 117 16.42 -6.73 4.73
CA ASN A 117 17.31 -5.83 4.00
C ASN A 117 16.78 -4.38 3.91
N MET A 118 15.51 -4.15 4.26
CA MET A 118 14.89 -2.83 4.27
C MET A 118 15.07 -2.12 5.61
N THR A 119 15.04 -0.80 5.60
CA THR A 119 14.85 0.00 6.81
C THR A 119 13.36 0.11 7.15
N PRO A 120 13.02 0.43 8.41
CA PRO A 120 11.67 0.87 8.74
C PRO A 120 11.23 2.06 7.88
N ALA A 121 9.92 2.22 7.68
CA ALA A 121 9.35 3.32 6.91
C ALA A 121 9.70 4.68 7.55
N LEU A 122 10.37 5.55 6.79
CA LEU A 122 10.72 6.92 7.21
C LEU A 122 9.67 7.93 6.74
N THR A 123 8.40 7.64 7.01
CA THR A 123 7.30 8.55 6.67
C THR A 123 7.00 9.49 7.84
N PRO A 124 6.85 10.81 7.61
CA PRO A 124 6.43 11.72 8.67
C PRO A 124 5.12 11.28 9.32
N SER A 125 5.04 11.34 10.64
CA SER A 125 3.95 10.75 11.43
C SER A 125 2.56 11.25 11.05
N GLN A 126 2.43 12.50 10.60
CA GLN A 126 1.16 13.08 10.14
C GLN A 126 0.57 12.38 8.90
N PHE A 127 1.37 11.59 8.18
CA PHE A 127 0.91 10.81 7.03
C PHE A 127 0.81 9.31 7.34
N VAL A 128 1.21 8.85 8.52
CA VAL A 128 1.13 7.44 8.93
C VAL A 128 -0.18 7.23 9.69
N HIS A 129 -1.02 6.31 9.21
CA HIS A 129 -2.37 6.06 9.74
C HIS A 129 -2.58 4.62 10.22
N THR A 130 -1.50 3.85 10.35
CA THR A 130 -1.52 2.50 10.90
C THR A 130 -0.16 2.17 11.53
N LYS A 131 -0.15 1.27 12.51
CA LYS A 131 1.09 0.76 13.10
C LYS A 131 1.74 -0.20 12.10
N LEU A 132 2.94 0.14 11.63
CA LEU A 132 3.69 -0.67 10.66
C LEU A 132 4.77 -1.50 11.36
N PRO A 133 5.08 -2.71 10.87
CA PRO A 133 4.43 -3.40 9.75
C PRO A 133 3.06 -3.99 10.13
N VAL A 134 2.18 -4.20 9.13
CA VAL A 134 0.91 -4.92 9.32
C VAL A 134 0.97 -6.27 8.61
N PRO A 135 1.00 -7.39 9.35
CA PRO A 135 0.83 -8.72 8.75
C PRO A 135 -0.57 -8.83 8.11
N LEU A 136 -0.63 -9.18 6.82
CA LEU A 136 -1.91 -9.35 6.11
C LEU A 136 -2.31 -10.81 5.96
N LEU A 137 -1.34 -11.69 5.65
CA LEU A 137 -1.57 -13.11 5.42
C LEU A 137 -0.46 -13.93 6.08
N ASN A 138 -0.85 -14.87 6.96
CA ASN A 138 -0.04 -15.95 7.55
C ASN A 138 1.38 -15.54 8.04
N LEU A 139 1.52 -14.31 8.54
CA LEU A 139 2.74 -13.79 9.16
C LEU A 139 2.40 -13.27 10.56
N ASN A 140 3.37 -13.36 11.46
CA ASN A 140 3.30 -12.69 12.76
C ASN A 140 4.10 -11.39 12.71
N GLU A 141 3.70 -10.38 13.49
CA GLU A 141 4.43 -9.12 13.58
C GLU A 141 5.88 -9.34 14.05
N ASP A 142 6.09 -10.25 15.00
CA ASP A 142 7.40 -10.59 15.55
C ASP A 142 8.36 -11.23 14.55
N ASP A 143 7.83 -11.88 13.50
CA ASP A 143 8.65 -12.49 12.44
C ASP A 143 9.29 -11.42 11.55
N ILE A 144 8.71 -10.22 11.48
CA ILE A 144 9.13 -9.17 10.56
C ILE A 144 10.22 -8.33 11.22
N LYS A 145 11.45 -8.52 10.75
CA LYS A 145 12.61 -7.74 11.17
C LYS A 145 13.06 -6.83 10.03
N TYR A 146 13.41 -5.60 10.36
CA TYR A 146 14.07 -4.66 9.46
C TYR A 146 15.55 -4.58 9.77
N ARG A 147 16.32 -4.08 8.80
CA ARG A 147 17.72 -3.73 8.99
C ARG A 147 17.83 -2.66 10.07
N VAL A 148 18.66 -2.93 11.08
CA VAL A 148 19.09 -1.92 12.06
C VAL A 148 20.13 -1.04 11.40
N VAL A 149 19.80 0.23 11.18
CA VAL A 149 20.79 1.23 10.74
C VAL A 149 21.57 1.66 11.98
N LYS A 150 22.85 1.33 12.05
CA LYS A 150 23.74 1.91 13.06
C LYS A 150 24.02 3.34 12.64
N GLU A 151 23.62 4.32 13.45
CA GLU A 151 24.08 5.70 13.29
C GLU A 151 25.61 5.70 13.46
N LYS A 152 26.30 6.36 12.54
CA LYS A 152 27.76 6.51 12.55
C LYS A 152 28.14 7.73 13.39
#